data_AF-Q1CZ25-F1
#
_entry.id   AF-Q1CZ25-F1
#
_cell.length_a   1.000
_cell.length_b   1.000
_cell.length_c   1.000
_cell.angle_alpha   90.00
_cell.angle_beta   90.00
_cell.angle_gamma   90.00
#
_symmetry.space_group_name_H-M   'P 1'
#
loop_
_entity.id
_entity.type
_entity.pdbx_description
1 polymer ?
#
loop_
_entity_poly.entity_id
_entity_poly.type
_entity_poly.pdbx_seq_one_letter_code
_entity_poly.pdbx_strand_id
1 'polypeptide(L)'
;MQLKKRVLTGAVRVLVAGMALGCNRASGPCPDGAQLQGRAPPDGVLQWCARPDGKKHGRWAEWHATGALKTEGTYVDGKMEGRWVSYFEDGVKQFEGDYRGGLKQGLWTLYYEEGQKNREELHSPGSGPVKWTAWRSDGSKWAEGTLAGHRSQGAYSEWHPHGALAVQGQYEKGEKTGEWKYWDVAGVATDVPQGDFDSE
;
A
#
# COMPACT_ATOMS: atom_id res chain seq x y z
N MET A 1 11.03 -19.23 -58.31
CA MET A 1 9.89 -19.09 -57.40
C MET A 1 10.43 -18.69 -56.03
N GLN A 2 10.52 -17.38 -55.74
CA GLN A 2 10.99 -16.89 -54.45
C GLN A 2 10.10 -15.73 -54.00
N LEU A 3 9.52 -15.90 -52.80
CA LEU A 3 8.53 -15.06 -52.15
C LEU A 3 9.07 -13.65 -51.85
N LYS A 4 8.32 -12.62 -52.25
CA LYS A 4 8.44 -11.25 -51.72
C LYS A 4 7.86 -11.23 -50.29
N LYS A 5 8.70 -11.04 -49.27
CA LYS A 5 8.23 -10.71 -47.91
C LYS A 5 7.98 -9.19 -47.86
N ARG A 6 6.70 -8.80 -47.79
CA ARG A 6 6.29 -7.43 -47.42
C ARG A 6 6.44 -7.29 -45.92
N VAL A 7 7.24 -6.32 -45.47
CA VAL A 7 7.27 -5.88 -44.07
C VAL A 7 6.18 -4.82 -43.93
N LEU A 8 5.13 -5.16 -43.17
CA LEU A 8 4.08 -4.22 -42.75
C LEU A 8 4.56 -3.57 -41.45
N THR A 9 4.94 -2.29 -41.52
CA THR A 9 5.19 -1.45 -40.34
C THR A 9 3.84 -1.12 -39.70
N GLY A 10 3.45 -1.91 -38.70
CA GLY A 10 2.30 -1.61 -37.84
C GLY A 10 2.68 -0.57 -36.80
N ALA A 11 2.19 0.66 -36.96
CA ALA A 11 2.27 1.68 -35.92
C ALA A 11 1.46 1.24 -34.71
N VAL A 12 2.12 1.01 -33.57
CA VAL A 12 1.46 0.81 -32.29
C VAL A 12 0.91 2.17 -31.85
N ARG A 13 -0.36 2.43 -32.15
CA ARG A 13 -1.12 3.48 -31.48
C ARG A 13 -1.42 3.01 -30.07
N VAL A 14 -0.67 3.53 -29.09
CA VAL A 14 -1.07 3.45 -27.69
C VAL A 14 -2.29 4.35 -27.52
N LEU A 15 -3.47 3.75 -27.60
CA LEU A 15 -4.69 4.35 -27.09
C LEU A 15 -4.63 4.24 -25.56
N VAL A 16 -4.25 5.33 -24.88
CA VAL A 16 -4.59 5.48 -23.46
C VAL A 16 -6.04 5.91 -23.41
N ALA A 17 -6.93 4.91 -23.49
CA ALA A 17 -8.34 5.07 -23.26
C ALA A 17 -8.64 4.85 -21.76
N GLY A 18 -9.42 5.77 -21.20
CA GLY A 18 -10.22 5.51 -20.01
C GLY A 18 -9.69 6.18 -18.75
N MET A 19 -10.18 7.40 -18.48
CA MET A 19 -10.53 7.73 -17.11
C MET A 19 -11.48 6.63 -16.65
N ALA A 20 -10.96 5.67 -15.89
CA ALA A 20 -11.80 4.76 -15.15
C ALA A 20 -12.63 5.66 -14.21
N LEU A 21 -13.87 5.92 -14.59
CA LEU A 21 -14.93 6.34 -13.68
C LEU A 21 -15.15 5.16 -12.74
N GLY A 22 -14.18 4.89 -11.88
CA GLY A 22 -14.40 4.06 -10.71
C GLY A 22 -15.53 4.72 -9.95
N CYS A 23 -16.55 3.93 -9.56
CA CYS A 23 -17.60 4.39 -8.66
C CYS A 23 -16.92 5.00 -7.43
N ASN A 24 -16.80 6.32 -7.42
CA ASN A 24 -16.12 7.06 -6.37
C ASN A 24 -17.00 6.89 -5.14
N ARG A 25 -16.58 6.07 -4.17
CA ARG A 25 -17.43 5.76 -3.00
C ARG A 25 -17.62 7.01 -2.14
N ALA A 26 -16.69 7.92 -2.29
CA ALA A 26 -16.77 9.32 -1.88
C ALA A 26 -17.89 10.14 -2.53
N SER A 27 -18.82 9.64 -3.35
CA SER A 27 -19.93 10.45 -3.90
C SER A 27 -21.34 10.02 -3.50
N GLY A 28 -21.49 8.92 -2.74
CA GLY A 28 -22.80 8.45 -2.28
C GLY A 28 -23.50 9.40 -1.28
N PRO A 29 -24.83 9.31 -1.10
CA PRO A 29 -25.52 10.04 -0.03
C PRO A 29 -25.08 9.56 1.36
N CYS A 30 -25.29 10.38 2.38
CA CYS A 30 -25.07 9.94 3.76
C CYS A 30 -26.11 8.87 4.16
N PRO A 31 -25.72 7.88 4.99
CA PRO A 31 -26.66 6.92 5.55
C PRO A 31 -27.72 7.59 6.43
N ASP A 32 -28.81 6.87 6.70
CA ASP A 32 -29.89 7.34 7.56
C ASP A 32 -29.40 7.84 8.92
N GLY A 33 -29.92 9.00 9.33
CA GLY A 33 -29.53 9.66 10.57
C GLY A 33 -28.15 10.32 10.54
N ALA A 34 -27.40 10.24 9.44
CA ALA A 34 -26.19 11.00 9.23
C ALA A 34 -26.41 12.14 8.22
N GLN A 35 -25.69 13.24 8.43
CA GLN A 35 -25.72 14.41 7.57
C GLN A 35 -24.32 14.70 7.04
N LEU A 36 -24.29 15.27 5.84
CA LEU A 36 -23.05 15.65 5.19
C LEU A 36 -22.42 16.84 5.90
N GLN A 37 -21.13 16.72 6.15
CA GLN A 37 -20.28 17.72 6.78
C GLN A 37 -19.12 18.06 5.85
N GLY A 38 -18.58 19.27 6.02
CA GLY A 38 -17.48 19.75 5.18
C GLY A 38 -17.92 20.07 3.75
N ARG A 39 -16.93 20.33 2.89
CA ARG A 39 -17.13 20.70 1.48
C ARG A 39 -16.03 20.06 0.64
N ALA A 40 -16.44 19.57 -0.54
CA ALA A 40 -15.51 19.18 -1.59
C ALA A 40 -14.90 20.42 -2.28
N PRO A 41 -13.83 20.24 -3.05
CA PRO A 41 -13.29 21.30 -3.91
C PRO A 41 -14.38 21.89 -4.83
N PRO A 42 -14.35 23.19 -5.12
CA PRO A 42 -13.32 24.18 -4.71
C PRO A 42 -13.52 24.77 -3.30
N ASP A 43 -14.64 24.48 -2.64
CA ASP A 43 -15.07 25.19 -1.41
C ASP A 43 -14.53 24.56 -0.11
N GLY A 44 -13.79 23.46 -0.22
CA GLY A 44 -13.14 22.75 0.87
C GLY A 44 -12.30 21.58 0.37
N VAL A 45 -11.62 20.90 1.30
CA VAL A 45 -10.74 19.75 1.01
C VAL A 45 -11.14 18.50 1.78
N LEU A 46 -12.27 18.54 2.48
CA LEU A 46 -12.70 17.48 3.37
C LEU A 46 -14.22 17.43 3.45
N GLN A 47 -14.77 16.24 3.26
CA GLN A 47 -16.19 15.97 3.33
C GLN A 47 -16.43 14.60 3.99
N TRP A 48 -17.38 14.54 4.92
CA TRP A 48 -17.72 13.30 5.61
C TRP A 48 -19.17 13.28 6.06
N CYS A 49 -19.70 12.11 6.40
CA CYS A 49 -21.00 11.99 7.03
C CYS A 49 -20.85 11.86 8.55
N ALA A 50 -21.70 12.56 9.30
CA ALA A 50 -21.76 12.47 10.75
C ALA A 50 -23.20 12.49 11.28
N ARG A 51 -23.42 11.80 12.41
CA ARG A 51 -24.69 11.85 13.15
C ARG A 51 -24.82 13.15 13.96
N PRO A 52 -26.02 13.48 14.49
CA PRO A 52 -26.22 14.65 15.35
C PRO A 52 -25.32 14.69 16.61
N ASP A 53 -24.86 13.53 17.09
CA ASP A 53 -23.92 13.43 18.21
C ASP A 53 -22.45 13.70 17.79
N GLY A 54 -22.21 14.06 16.54
CA GLY A 54 -20.90 14.36 15.97
C GLY A 54 -20.09 13.14 15.53
N LYS A 55 -20.56 11.90 15.77
CA LYS A 55 -19.82 10.71 15.36
C LYS A 55 -19.85 10.55 13.84
N LYS A 56 -18.68 10.30 13.25
CA LYS A 56 -18.54 9.96 11.83
C LYS A 56 -19.32 8.67 11.54
N HIS A 57 -20.19 8.69 10.56
CA HIS A 57 -21.02 7.55 10.18
C HIS A 57 -21.44 7.69 8.70
N GLY A 58 -20.83 6.89 7.82
CA GLY A 58 -20.94 6.98 6.37
C GLY A 58 -19.62 7.36 5.71
N ARG A 59 -19.70 7.88 4.48
CA ARG A 59 -18.53 8.20 3.65
C ARG A 59 -17.59 9.21 4.30
N TRP A 60 -16.31 9.08 3.94
CA TRP A 60 -15.23 10.01 4.18
C TRP A 60 -14.51 10.26 2.85
N ALA A 61 -14.19 11.52 2.57
CA ALA A 61 -13.45 11.92 1.40
C ALA A 61 -12.58 13.13 1.74
N GLU A 62 -11.30 13.03 1.42
CA GLU A 62 -10.31 14.08 1.54
C GLU A 62 -9.69 14.32 0.16
N TRP A 63 -9.40 15.57 -0.16
CA TRP A 63 -8.78 15.99 -1.41
C TRP A 63 -7.47 16.70 -1.15
N HIS A 64 -6.56 16.59 -2.11
CA HIS A 64 -5.37 17.43 -2.16
C HIS A 64 -5.73 18.88 -2.48
N ALA A 65 -4.77 19.79 -2.30
CA ALA A 65 -4.99 21.22 -2.55
C ALA A 65 -5.34 21.53 -4.02
N THR A 66 -4.95 20.65 -4.96
CA THR A 66 -5.31 20.76 -6.38
C THR A 66 -6.77 20.39 -6.66
N GLY A 67 -7.44 19.74 -5.70
CA GLY A 67 -8.77 19.16 -5.85
C GLY A 67 -8.76 17.70 -6.33
N ALA A 68 -7.59 17.08 -6.52
CA ALA A 68 -7.48 15.64 -6.73
C ALA A 68 -7.91 14.86 -5.47
N LEU A 69 -8.57 13.71 -5.64
CA LEU A 69 -8.96 12.87 -4.51
C LEU A 69 -7.71 12.33 -3.81
N LYS A 70 -7.61 12.53 -2.50
CA LYS A 70 -6.48 12.11 -1.67
C LYS A 70 -6.80 10.84 -0.93
N THR A 71 -7.89 10.80 -0.18
CA THR A 71 -8.26 9.63 0.63
C THR A 71 -9.76 9.44 0.60
N GLU A 72 -10.21 8.19 0.48
CA GLU A 72 -11.61 7.84 0.65
C GLU A 72 -11.80 6.59 1.51
N GLY A 73 -12.96 6.51 2.16
CA GLY A 73 -13.35 5.37 2.97
C GLY A 73 -14.70 5.55 3.64
N THR A 74 -15.00 4.67 4.60
CA THR A 74 -16.25 4.72 5.36
C THR A 74 -15.98 4.66 6.86
N TYR A 75 -16.82 5.36 7.63
CA TYR A 75 -16.91 5.23 9.06
C TYR A 75 -18.22 4.57 9.48
N VAL A 76 -18.17 3.78 10.55
CA VAL A 76 -19.35 3.32 11.29
C VAL A 76 -19.14 3.68 12.75
N ASP A 77 -19.99 4.56 13.27
CA ASP A 77 -20.01 4.99 14.68
C ASP A 77 -18.64 5.47 15.20
N GLY A 78 -17.98 6.30 14.39
CA GLY A 78 -16.69 6.89 14.69
C GLY A 78 -15.48 6.01 14.35
N LYS A 79 -15.69 4.78 13.89
CA LYS A 79 -14.61 3.83 13.56
C LYS A 79 -14.49 3.61 12.05
N MET A 80 -13.27 3.53 11.54
CA MET A 80 -13.02 3.21 10.13
C MET A 80 -13.54 1.80 9.83
N GLU A 81 -14.24 1.65 8.71
CA GLU A 81 -14.89 0.40 8.33
C GLU A 81 -14.81 0.19 6.80
N GLY A 82 -14.60 -1.06 6.40
CA GLY A 82 -14.53 -1.48 5.00
C GLY A 82 -13.27 -0.99 4.30
N ARG A 83 -13.36 -0.87 2.97
CA ARG A 83 -12.24 -0.49 2.11
C ARG A 83 -11.85 0.98 2.28
N TRP A 84 -10.56 1.22 2.39
CA TRP A 84 -9.92 2.51 2.39
C TRP A 84 -8.87 2.57 1.29
N VAL A 85 -8.79 3.71 0.62
CA VAL A 85 -7.83 3.98 -0.45
C VAL A 85 -7.28 5.39 -0.28
N SER A 86 -5.98 5.53 -0.40
CA SER A 86 -5.29 6.82 -0.51
C SER A 86 -4.57 6.90 -1.86
N TYR A 87 -4.42 8.10 -2.36
CA TYR A 87 -3.82 8.42 -3.64
C TYR A 87 -2.79 9.55 -3.48
N PHE A 88 -1.70 9.46 -4.24
CA PHE A 88 -0.79 10.56 -4.50
C PHE A 88 -1.48 11.66 -5.32
N GLU A 89 -0.84 12.81 -5.45
CA GLU A 89 -1.39 13.99 -6.13
C GLU A 89 -1.75 13.71 -7.60
N ASP A 90 -0.99 12.83 -8.25
CA ASP A 90 -1.17 12.41 -9.64
C ASP A 90 -2.27 11.35 -9.84
N GLY A 91 -2.90 10.91 -8.75
CA GLY A 91 -3.95 9.89 -8.75
C GLY A 91 -3.45 8.45 -8.67
N VAL A 92 -2.13 8.22 -8.60
CA VAL A 92 -1.59 6.89 -8.32
C VAL A 92 -1.97 6.50 -6.90
N LYS A 93 -2.39 5.25 -6.67
CA LYS A 93 -2.71 4.79 -5.32
C LYS A 93 -1.47 4.87 -4.45
N GLN A 94 -1.58 5.44 -3.28
CA GLN A 94 -0.54 5.40 -2.25
C GLN A 94 -0.69 4.17 -1.37
N PHE A 95 -1.92 3.86 -0.96
CA PHE A 95 -2.23 2.61 -0.28
C PHE A 95 -3.69 2.21 -0.46
N GLU A 96 -3.96 0.94 -0.24
CA GLU A 96 -5.32 0.43 -0.10
C GLU A 96 -5.39 -0.77 0.84
N GLY A 97 -6.51 -0.91 1.52
CA GLY A 97 -6.73 -2.00 2.45
C GLY A 97 -8.08 -1.87 3.15
N ASP A 98 -8.38 -2.81 4.02
CA ASP A 98 -9.67 -2.86 4.70
C ASP A 98 -9.51 -2.61 6.19
N TYR A 99 -10.46 -1.87 6.76
CA TYR A 99 -10.63 -1.67 8.19
C TYR A 99 -11.85 -2.43 8.69
N ARG A 100 -11.78 -2.89 9.94
CA ARG A 100 -12.94 -3.38 10.69
C ARG A 100 -12.88 -2.85 12.11
N GLY A 101 -13.89 -2.08 12.50
CA GLY A 101 -13.95 -1.48 13.83
C GLY A 101 -12.75 -0.58 14.16
N GLY A 102 -12.19 0.10 13.16
CA GLY A 102 -11.04 0.99 13.31
C GLY A 102 -9.67 0.30 13.27
N LEU A 103 -9.62 -1.01 13.09
CA LEU A 103 -8.37 -1.78 12.97
C LEU A 103 -8.15 -2.23 11.53
N LYS A 104 -6.92 -2.12 11.04
CA LYS A 104 -6.53 -2.68 9.74
C LYS A 104 -6.79 -4.20 9.76
N GLN A 105 -7.31 -4.73 8.66
CA GLN A 105 -7.62 -6.14 8.50
C GLN A 105 -7.22 -6.63 7.12
N GLY A 106 -6.67 -7.85 7.06
CA GLY A 106 -6.36 -8.52 5.81
C GLY A 106 -5.18 -7.87 5.09
N LEU A 107 -5.20 -7.94 3.76
CA LEU A 107 -4.13 -7.43 2.92
C LEU A 107 -4.22 -5.92 2.77
N TRP A 108 -3.13 -5.27 3.16
CA TRP A 108 -2.85 -3.88 2.89
C TRP A 108 -1.74 -3.80 1.86
N THR A 109 -1.93 -2.99 0.83
CA THR A 109 -0.94 -2.78 -0.23
C THR A 109 -0.56 -1.31 -0.25
N LEU A 110 0.73 -1.05 -0.24
CA LEU A 110 1.33 0.27 -0.39
C LEU A 110 2.10 0.29 -1.71
N TYR A 111 2.12 1.44 -2.35
CA TYR A 111 2.73 1.61 -3.66
C TYR A 111 3.73 2.76 -3.64
N TYR A 112 4.69 2.69 -4.56
CA TYR A 112 5.53 3.81 -4.94
C TYR A 112 4.72 4.85 -5.72
N GLU A 113 5.23 6.08 -5.82
CA GLU A 113 4.61 7.15 -6.61
C GLU A 113 4.50 6.77 -8.09
N GLU A 114 5.42 5.96 -8.59
CA GLU A 114 5.39 5.44 -9.97
C GLU A 114 4.41 4.27 -10.16
N GLY A 115 3.71 3.86 -9.10
CA GLY A 115 2.59 2.92 -9.11
C GLY A 115 2.94 1.45 -8.92
N GLN A 116 4.24 1.11 -8.82
CA GLN A 116 4.67 -0.24 -8.48
C GLN A 116 4.41 -0.52 -7.01
N LYS A 117 4.22 -1.81 -6.70
CA LYS A 117 4.03 -2.26 -5.33
C LYS A 117 5.30 -2.01 -4.51
N ASN A 118 5.16 -1.30 -3.40
CA ASN A 118 6.23 -1.02 -2.44
C ASN A 118 6.19 -2.04 -1.30
N ARG A 119 5.02 -2.28 -0.72
CA ARG A 119 4.87 -3.13 0.46
C ARG A 119 3.50 -3.76 0.53
N GLU A 120 3.45 -4.96 1.10
CA GLU A 120 2.24 -5.64 1.52
C GLU A 120 2.33 -5.92 3.00
N GLU A 121 1.21 -5.73 3.67
CA GLU A 121 1.05 -6.05 5.08
C GLU A 121 -0.19 -6.93 5.23
N LEU A 122 -0.02 -8.13 5.76
CA LEU A 122 -1.12 -9.01 6.11
C LEU A 122 -1.43 -8.84 7.60
N HIS A 123 -2.50 -8.08 7.87
CA HIS A 123 -2.99 -7.78 9.21
C HIS A 123 -3.89 -8.92 9.70
N SER A 124 -3.42 -9.62 10.74
CA SER A 124 -4.22 -10.61 11.45
C SER A 124 -5.45 -9.96 12.11
N PRO A 125 -6.57 -10.66 12.30
CA PRO A 125 -7.72 -10.12 13.01
C PRO A 125 -7.36 -9.56 14.40
N GLY A 126 -7.90 -8.38 14.74
CA GLY A 126 -7.56 -7.67 15.97
C GLY A 126 -6.21 -6.95 15.87
N SER A 127 -5.41 -7.00 16.94
CA SER A 127 -4.07 -6.39 17.00
C SER A 127 -2.95 -7.43 16.99
N GLY A 128 -3.16 -8.53 16.25
CA GLY A 128 -2.22 -9.63 16.15
C GLY A 128 -0.98 -9.28 15.29
N PRO A 129 -0.07 -10.25 15.10
CA PRO A 129 1.12 -10.03 14.29
C PRO A 129 0.78 -9.68 12.83
N VAL A 130 1.61 -8.81 12.26
CA VAL A 130 1.52 -8.37 10.86
C VAL A 130 2.67 -8.99 10.10
N LYS A 131 2.36 -9.84 9.12
CA LYS A 131 3.38 -10.30 8.16
C LYS A 131 3.53 -9.23 7.10
N TRP A 132 4.75 -8.93 6.69
CA TRP A 132 4.98 -7.94 5.65
C TRP A 132 6.01 -8.44 4.64
N THR A 133 5.86 -7.97 3.42
CA THR A 133 6.82 -8.14 2.33
C THR A 133 7.01 -6.80 1.66
N ALA A 134 8.26 -6.45 1.36
CA ALA A 134 8.63 -5.22 0.68
C ALA A 134 9.34 -5.52 -0.63
N TRP A 135 9.15 -4.63 -1.60
CA TRP A 135 9.75 -4.69 -2.93
C TRP A 135 10.45 -3.37 -3.22
N ARG A 136 11.47 -3.42 -4.08
CA ARG A 136 12.10 -2.25 -4.67
C ARG A 136 11.22 -1.69 -5.79
N SER A 137 11.53 -0.48 -6.27
CA SER A 137 10.79 0.18 -7.36
C SER A 137 10.86 -0.57 -8.70
N ASP A 138 11.90 -1.37 -8.92
CA ASP A 138 12.01 -2.28 -10.08
C ASP A 138 11.15 -3.55 -9.95
N GLY A 139 10.44 -3.73 -8.82
CA GLY A 139 9.60 -4.89 -8.52
C GLY A 139 10.35 -6.08 -7.93
N SER A 140 11.67 -6.01 -7.77
CA SER A 140 12.44 -7.06 -7.08
C SER A 140 12.09 -7.11 -5.60
N LYS A 141 11.99 -8.32 -5.03
CA LYS A 141 11.72 -8.48 -3.61
C LYS A 141 12.90 -7.94 -2.81
N TRP A 142 12.61 -7.08 -1.84
CA TRP A 142 13.63 -6.50 -0.97
C TRP A 142 13.74 -7.26 0.34
N ALA A 143 12.66 -7.33 1.10
CA ALA A 143 12.69 -7.91 2.44
C ALA A 143 11.32 -8.47 2.85
N GLU A 144 11.32 -9.33 3.86
CA GLU A 144 10.10 -9.78 4.51
C GLU A 144 10.33 -10.07 5.99
N GLY A 145 9.26 -9.99 6.76
CA GLY A 145 9.31 -10.30 8.18
C GLY A 145 7.94 -10.28 8.83
N THR A 146 7.94 -10.32 10.16
CA THR A 146 6.72 -10.19 10.97
C THR A 146 6.92 -9.12 12.03
N LEU A 147 5.87 -8.34 12.28
CA LEU A 147 5.79 -7.35 13.36
C LEU A 147 4.78 -7.83 14.41
N ALA A 148 5.14 -7.76 15.68
CA ALA A 148 4.22 -7.86 16.80
C ALA A 148 4.08 -6.46 17.44
N GLY A 149 2.95 -5.77 17.15
CA GLY A 149 2.84 -4.33 17.41
C GLY A 149 3.81 -3.55 16.53
N HIS A 150 4.70 -2.76 17.13
CA HIS A 150 5.72 -1.98 16.44
C HIS A 150 7.12 -2.63 16.44
N ARG A 151 7.23 -3.91 16.84
CA ARG A 151 8.51 -4.59 17.02
C ARG A 151 8.63 -5.79 16.09
N SER A 152 9.80 -5.96 15.47
CA SER A 152 10.12 -7.15 14.68
C SER A 152 10.05 -8.42 15.53
N GLN A 153 9.50 -9.49 14.96
CA GLN A 153 9.28 -10.77 15.62
C GLN A 153 9.40 -11.91 14.62
N GLY A 154 10.07 -12.99 14.98
CA GLY A 154 10.24 -14.18 14.16
C GLY A 154 11.23 -13.97 13.00
N ALA A 155 11.05 -14.79 11.96
CA ALA A 155 11.98 -14.85 10.84
C ALA A 155 12.01 -13.54 10.05
N TYR A 156 13.22 -13.14 9.68
CA TYR A 156 13.51 -12.02 8.80
C TYR A 156 14.36 -12.52 7.64
N SER A 157 14.12 -11.98 6.45
CA SER A 157 14.94 -12.24 5.29
C SER A 157 15.00 -11.01 4.38
N GLU A 158 16.14 -10.81 3.76
CA GLU A 158 16.42 -9.72 2.84
C GLU A 158 17.15 -10.27 1.62
N TRP A 159 16.89 -9.71 0.45
CA TRP A 159 17.44 -10.14 -0.83
C TRP A 159 18.11 -8.98 -1.55
N HIS A 160 19.23 -9.25 -2.22
CA HIS A 160 19.87 -8.38 -3.20
C HIS A 160 18.92 -8.07 -4.38
N PRO A 161 19.16 -7.02 -5.17
CA PRO A 161 18.32 -6.65 -6.34
C PRO A 161 18.09 -7.79 -7.36
N HIS A 162 19.01 -8.75 -7.45
CA HIS A 162 18.89 -9.91 -8.35
C HIS A 162 18.26 -11.15 -7.70
N GLY A 163 17.73 -11.01 -6.49
CA GLY A 163 17.03 -12.08 -5.76
C GLY A 163 17.95 -13.05 -5.02
N ALA A 164 19.26 -12.83 -4.99
CA ALA A 164 20.16 -13.55 -4.09
C ALA A 164 19.85 -13.16 -2.64
N LEU A 165 19.75 -14.14 -1.73
CA LEU A 165 19.53 -13.87 -0.31
C LEU A 165 20.72 -13.07 0.23
N ALA A 166 20.46 -11.95 0.91
CA ALA A 166 21.49 -11.06 1.46
C ALA A 166 21.62 -11.25 2.98
N VAL A 167 20.49 -11.37 3.66
CA VAL A 167 20.43 -11.47 5.13
C VAL A 167 19.34 -12.45 5.53
N GLN A 168 19.61 -13.26 6.56
CA GLN A 168 18.61 -14.09 7.21
C GLN A 168 18.87 -14.17 8.71
N GLY A 169 17.80 -14.05 9.50
CA GLY A 169 17.90 -14.13 10.95
C GLY A 169 16.54 -14.21 11.63
N GLN A 170 16.55 -14.08 12.94
CA GLN A 170 15.37 -14.06 13.79
C GLN A 170 15.35 -12.78 14.62
N TYR A 171 14.15 -12.25 14.86
CA TYR A 171 13.91 -11.21 15.83
C TYR A 171 13.05 -11.72 16.98
N GLU A 172 13.31 -11.25 18.19
CA GLU A 172 12.38 -11.36 19.31
C GLU A 172 12.21 -10.00 19.96
N LYS A 173 10.96 -9.53 20.04
CA LYS A 173 10.62 -8.21 20.64
C LYS A 173 11.48 -7.06 20.10
N GLY A 174 11.84 -7.11 18.81
CA GLY A 174 12.61 -6.09 18.12
C GLY A 174 14.14 -6.28 18.18
N GLU A 175 14.64 -7.28 18.91
CA GLU A 175 16.07 -7.55 19.03
C GLU A 175 16.47 -8.73 18.15
N LYS A 176 17.65 -8.64 17.52
CA LYS A 176 18.25 -9.75 16.75
C LYS A 176 18.54 -10.92 17.69
N THR A 177 18.03 -12.10 17.38
CA THR A 177 18.27 -13.33 18.15
C THR A 177 18.79 -14.46 17.27
N GLY A 178 19.49 -15.40 17.89
CA GLY A 178 20.08 -16.55 17.21
C GLY A 178 21.23 -16.19 16.27
N GLU A 179 21.56 -17.12 15.39
CA GLU A 179 22.58 -16.91 14.35
C GLU A 179 22.01 -16.09 13.20
N TRP A 180 22.77 -15.07 12.80
CA TRP A 180 22.50 -14.25 11.63
C TRP A 180 23.45 -14.64 10.51
N LYS A 181 22.89 -14.81 9.33
CA LYS A 181 23.63 -15.24 8.14
C LYS A 181 23.58 -14.14 7.10
N TYR A 182 24.72 -13.92 6.46
CA TYR A 182 24.91 -12.89 5.45
C TYR A 182 25.54 -13.50 4.22
N TRP A 183 25.17 -12.98 3.06
CA TRP A 183 25.76 -13.36 1.78
C TRP A 183 25.96 -12.15 0.88
N ASP A 184 27.00 -12.20 0.06
CA ASP A 184 27.24 -11.20 -0.98
C ASP A 184 26.29 -11.37 -2.19
N VAL A 185 26.43 -10.48 -3.18
CA VAL A 185 25.63 -10.50 -4.41
C VAL A 185 25.81 -11.78 -5.25
N ALA A 186 26.91 -12.52 -5.06
CA ALA A 186 27.17 -13.80 -5.71
C ALA A 186 26.63 -14.99 -4.90
N GLY A 187 26.05 -14.75 -3.72
CA GLY A 187 25.53 -15.77 -2.82
C GLY A 187 26.61 -16.47 -1.98
N VAL A 188 27.81 -15.88 -1.88
CA VAL A 188 28.89 -16.38 -1.02
C VAL A 188 28.66 -15.88 0.40
N ALA A 189 28.76 -16.77 1.38
CA ALA A 189 28.57 -16.39 2.79
C ALA A 189 29.64 -15.39 3.24
N THR A 190 29.22 -14.37 4.00
CA THR A 190 30.08 -13.30 4.51
C THR A 190 29.88 -13.12 6.01
N ASP A 191 30.91 -12.61 6.69
CA ASP A 191 30.81 -12.21 8.11
C ASP A 191 30.33 -10.76 8.28
N VAL A 192 30.26 -10.01 7.18
CA VAL A 192 29.82 -8.61 7.15
C VAL A 192 28.42 -8.54 6.52
N PRO A 193 27.46 -7.81 7.12
CA PRO A 193 26.18 -7.52 6.48
C PRO A 193 26.38 -6.79 5.15
N GLN A 194 25.68 -7.24 4.11
CA GLN A 194 25.68 -6.64 2.78
C GLN A 194 24.25 -6.24 2.33
N GLY A 195 23.29 -6.22 3.26
CA GLY A 195 21.92 -5.77 2.99
C GLY A 195 21.85 -4.25 2.89
N ASP A 196 20.76 -3.75 2.31
CA ASP A 196 20.51 -2.32 2.11
C ASP A 196 20.04 -1.61 3.40
N PHE A 197 20.00 -2.32 4.53
CA PHE A 197 19.46 -1.80 5.80
C PHE A 197 20.42 -0.86 6.57
N ASP A 198 21.66 -0.67 6.12
CA ASP A 198 22.65 0.20 6.79
C ASP A 198 22.73 1.63 6.21
N SER A 199 21.67 2.13 5.55
CA SER A 199 21.67 3.50 5.00
C SER A 199 20.48 4.40 5.42
N GLU A 200 20.11 4.38 6.71
CA GLU A 200 19.40 5.49 7.36
C GLU A 200 19.97 5.83 8.75
#